data_AF-A0A7S2JIW1-F1
#
_entry.id   AF-A0A7S2JIW1-F1
#
_cell.length_a   1.000
_cell.length_b   1.000
_cell.length_c   1.000
_cell.angle_alpha   90.00
_cell.angle_beta   90.00
_cell.angle_gamma   90.00
#
_symmetry.space_group_name_H-M   'P 1'
#
loop_
_entity.id
_entity.type
_entity.pdbx_description
1 polymer ?
#
loop_
_entity_poly.entity_id
_entity_poly.type
_entity_poly.pdbx_seq_one_letter_code
_entity_poly.pdbx_strand_id
1 'polypeptide(L)'
;MAMSRLSSTLRRAVRNGDRSLSSLGAVVATRAYTPMIKFRAGSSAVTGNRSAEELIVQLRNIMEKDSTAGLHQLSNEWFARADCDRSKNLEVEEFASLMGEVGLPLSETEAKTFFDYFDKDKAGDISYTEFTQALRGDMPQFAASLAFMNQYRGHYPSSLVSLKSDLAIYDKEEAAEWIESLDAVIQHHGTLKPRFLINELVDEAIRKGVKVSQPILTPMVNTIPTSSEPEYPGDLAMERRLSNLVRWNAAVMVSDGNKRAAGVGGHIGTFASVCDMIEVGQNHFFRGKAFPGGMGDQIYMQGHAAPGAYARAYLEQRLSLEKIMNFRQEVDGNGVSSYPHPRLMPDFWENPTVSMGIGPLQAVTQARFFRYLHLRGMADTSGSRVWCFIGDGEMDEPESIYAIARAGYERLNNLIMIVNCNYQRLDGPVRGNSKVMQEFEGVFRGAGYDAIKVIWGSEWNSLVENDHDGRFIDLLERTPDGDCQRYAAKQDGALLRKEMFEDNGLGDRVAHWSDDELIAAYMQPGGHDHKKIYAAFSQAAKNAESGGGAPGVFGQN
;
A
#
# COMPACT_ATOMS: atom_id res chain seq x y z
N MET A 1 33.39 26.49 -19.96
CA MET A 1 34.23 27.72 -20.00
C MET A 1 34.33 28.50 -18.68
N ALA A 2 33.63 28.13 -17.59
CA ALA A 2 33.83 28.74 -16.26
C ALA A 2 34.97 28.08 -15.44
N MET A 3 35.28 26.80 -15.68
CA MET A 3 36.34 26.05 -15.00
C MET A 3 37.78 26.44 -15.43
N SER A 4 37.98 27.04 -16.61
CA SER A 4 39.33 27.41 -17.08
C SER A 4 39.84 28.75 -16.52
N ARG A 5 38.96 29.60 -15.96
CA ARG A 5 39.33 30.90 -15.38
C ARG A 5 39.74 30.81 -13.89
N LEU A 6 39.36 29.75 -13.17
CA LEU A 6 39.79 29.53 -11.79
C LEU A 6 41.24 28.99 -11.70
N SER A 7 41.68 28.20 -12.68
CA SER A 7 43.02 27.58 -12.70
C SER A 7 44.17 28.58 -12.94
N SER A 8 43.94 29.66 -13.70
CA SER A 8 44.98 30.66 -14.01
C SER A 8 45.22 31.67 -12.88
N THR A 9 44.21 31.92 -12.04
CA THR A 9 44.26 32.90 -10.96
C THR A 9 45.00 32.33 -9.73
N LEU A 10 44.81 31.04 -9.43
CA LEU A 10 45.47 30.34 -8.33
C LEU A 10 46.97 30.09 -8.56
N ARG A 11 47.43 29.97 -9.81
CA ARG A 11 48.87 29.79 -10.14
C ARG A 11 49.69 31.09 -10.04
N ARG A 12 49.04 32.25 -9.99
CA ARG A 12 49.71 33.56 -9.96
C ARG A 12 49.92 34.09 -8.53
N ALA A 13 49.08 33.67 -7.59
CA ALA A 13 49.14 34.08 -6.18
C ALA A 13 50.25 33.36 -5.37
N VAL A 14 50.71 32.19 -5.82
CA VAL A 14 51.75 31.40 -5.11
C VAL A 14 53.18 31.83 -5.49
N ARG A 15 53.36 32.71 -6.50
CA ARG A 15 54.70 33.01 -7.06
C ARG A 15 55.34 34.33 -6.63
N ASN A 16 54.59 35.26 -6.05
CA ASN A 16 55.14 36.53 -5.57
C ASN A 16 54.88 36.65 -4.06
N GLY A 17 55.82 36.14 -3.27
CA GLY A 17 55.83 36.38 -1.84
C GLY A 17 56.08 37.86 -1.57
N ASP A 18 55.10 38.54 -1.00
CA ASP A 18 55.35 39.77 -0.27
C ASP A 18 54.41 39.93 0.92
N ARG A 19 54.99 40.31 2.05
CA ARG A 19 54.37 40.39 3.36
C ARG A 19 53.73 41.76 3.54
N SER A 20 52.40 41.82 3.67
CA SER A 20 51.75 42.84 4.52
C SER A 20 50.37 42.36 4.99
N LEU A 21 50.36 41.81 6.20
CA LEU A 21 49.18 41.64 7.05
C LEU A 21 48.83 43.01 7.63
N SER A 22 47.69 43.61 7.25
CA SER A 22 46.92 44.58 8.10
C SER A 22 45.70 45.26 7.46
N SER A 23 45.18 44.87 6.28
CA SER A 23 44.02 45.59 5.69
C SER A 23 42.94 44.75 4.99
N LEU A 24 42.78 43.47 5.34
CA LEU A 24 41.65 42.63 4.84
C LEU A 24 40.66 42.23 5.95
N GLY A 25 40.46 43.11 6.92
CA GLY A 25 39.39 43.02 7.92
C GLY A 25 38.10 43.68 7.47
N ALA A 26 37.53 43.27 6.34
CA ALA A 26 36.15 43.53 5.94
C ALA A 26 35.83 42.69 4.69
N VAL A 27 34.62 42.12 4.63
CA VAL A 27 34.12 41.17 3.60
C VAL A 27 34.42 39.68 3.90
N VAL A 28 34.10 39.25 5.13
CA VAL A 28 33.41 37.97 5.35
C VAL A 28 32.14 38.32 6.11
N ALA A 29 31.08 38.66 5.37
CA ALA A 29 29.76 38.60 5.95
C ALA A 29 29.43 37.12 6.11
N THR A 30 29.55 36.61 7.34
CA THR A 30 28.77 35.46 7.78
C THR A 30 27.33 35.72 7.34
N ARG A 31 26.79 34.89 6.45
CA ARG A 31 25.34 34.79 6.30
C ARG A 31 24.81 34.29 7.65
N ALA A 32 24.47 35.21 8.53
CA ALA A 32 23.68 34.91 9.70
C ALA A 32 22.34 34.34 9.20
N TYR A 33 21.94 33.19 9.75
CA TYR A 33 20.64 32.59 9.50
C TYR A 33 19.56 33.60 9.91
N THR A 34 18.69 33.97 8.97
CA THR A 34 17.49 34.77 9.27
C THR A 34 16.38 33.78 9.63
N PRO A 35 15.89 33.73 10.88
CA PRO A 35 14.81 32.82 11.24
C PRO A 35 13.57 33.12 10.40
N MET A 36 13.02 32.08 9.76
CA MET A 36 11.84 32.19 8.89
C MET A 36 10.54 32.32 9.69
N ILE A 37 10.58 32.04 11.00
CA ILE A 37 9.45 32.14 11.94
C ILE A 37 9.65 33.35 12.86
N LYS A 38 8.65 34.23 12.92
CA LYS A 38 8.56 35.29 13.93
C LYS A 38 7.57 34.85 15.01
N PHE A 39 8.08 34.39 16.14
CA PHE A 39 7.24 34.15 17.32
C PHE A 39 6.54 35.46 17.71
N ARG A 40 5.21 35.50 17.61
CA ARG A 40 4.43 36.60 18.18
C ARG A 40 4.33 36.32 19.67
N ALA A 41 4.84 37.22 20.51
CA ALA A 41 4.57 37.19 21.94
C ALA A 41 3.05 37.22 22.16
N GLY A 42 2.47 36.06 22.44
CA GLY A 42 1.04 35.84 22.63
C GLY A 42 0.68 35.81 24.12
N SER A 43 -0.43 36.47 24.43
CA SER A 43 -1.11 36.68 25.73
C SER A 43 -0.81 35.70 26.88
N SER A 44 -0.68 36.27 28.08
CA SER A 44 -0.57 35.62 29.39
C SER A 44 -1.46 34.38 29.56
N ALA A 45 -0.91 33.19 29.28
CA ALA A 45 -1.48 31.94 29.74
C ALA A 45 -1.26 31.83 31.26
N VAL A 46 -2.29 31.41 31.99
CA VAL A 46 -2.22 31.20 33.44
C VAL A 46 -1.30 30.01 33.71
N THR A 47 -0.23 30.23 34.48
CA THR A 47 0.66 29.17 34.97
C THR A 47 0.10 28.55 36.26
N GLY A 48 0.02 27.22 36.32
CA GLY A 48 -0.29 26.48 37.55
C GLY A 48 -1.20 25.25 37.37
N ASN A 49 -0.65 24.06 37.67
CA ASN A 49 -1.32 22.75 37.78
C ASN A 49 -1.74 22.03 36.48
N ARG A 50 -1.08 22.27 35.35
CA ARG A 50 -1.33 21.51 34.11
C ARG A 50 -0.56 20.19 34.07
N SER A 51 -1.17 19.11 33.59
CA SER A 51 -0.48 17.82 33.39
C SER A 51 0.36 17.79 32.11
N ALA A 52 1.30 16.85 32.00
CA ALA A 52 2.11 16.71 30.79
C ALA A 52 1.26 16.38 29.54
N GLU A 53 0.18 15.63 29.71
CA GLU A 53 -0.78 15.31 28.63
C GLU A 53 -1.57 16.55 28.18
N GLU A 54 -1.91 17.46 29.08
CA GLU A 54 -2.56 18.72 28.74
C GLU A 54 -1.59 19.66 28.00
N LEU A 55 -0.34 19.71 28.46
CA LEU A 55 0.72 20.54 27.88
C LEU A 55 1.10 20.08 26.47
N ILE A 56 1.18 18.77 26.20
CA ILE A 56 1.51 18.27 24.85
C ILE A 56 0.39 18.57 23.84
N VAL A 57 -0.88 18.53 24.28
CA VAL A 57 -2.02 18.90 23.44
C VAL A 57 -2.00 20.40 23.14
N GLN A 58 -1.69 21.25 24.13
CA GLN A 58 -1.55 22.69 23.91
C GLN A 58 -0.39 23.00 22.95
N LEU A 59 0.74 22.33 23.11
CA LEU A 59 1.90 22.49 22.23
C LEU A 59 1.57 22.11 20.78
N ARG A 60 0.88 20.99 20.56
CA ARG A 60 0.43 20.58 19.21
C ARG A 60 -0.55 21.59 18.59
N ASN A 61 -1.49 22.12 19.37
CA ASN A 61 -2.43 23.14 18.89
C ASN A 61 -1.73 24.47 18.52
N ILE A 62 -0.65 24.84 19.22
CA ILE A 62 0.18 25.99 18.85
C ILE A 62 0.89 25.71 17.51
N MET A 63 1.43 24.50 17.34
CA MET A 63 2.08 24.09 16.09
C MET A 63 1.14 24.10 14.88
N GLU A 64 -0.11 23.66 15.04
CA GLU A 64 -1.10 23.66 13.95
C GLU A 64 -1.52 25.07 13.51
N LYS A 65 -1.53 26.05 14.44
CA LYS A 65 -1.94 27.43 14.15
C LYS A 65 -0.85 28.24 13.43
N ASP A 66 0.41 27.89 13.62
CA ASP A 66 1.57 28.59 13.02
C ASP A 66 2.05 27.93 11.70
N SER A 67 1.43 26.84 11.23
CA SER A 67 1.99 26.04 10.12
C SER A 67 1.45 26.38 8.72
N THR A 68 2.31 26.98 7.88
CA THR A 68 2.29 26.77 6.39
C THR A 68 3.29 25.68 5.95
N ALA A 69 3.96 25.01 6.89
CA ALA A 69 5.01 24.02 6.67
C ALA A 69 4.78 22.74 7.50
N GLY A 70 5.35 21.61 7.09
CA GLY A 70 5.12 20.31 7.74
C GLY A 70 5.72 20.22 9.17
N LEU A 71 5.08 19.41 10.03
CA LEU A 71 5.42 19.23 11.45
C LEU A 71 6.90 18.88 11.71
N HIS A 72 7.53 18.13 10.80
CA HIS A 72 8.96 17.76 10.86
C HIS A 72 9.91 18.92 10.58
N GLN A 73 9.50 19.89 9.78
CA GLN A 73 10.31 21.07 9.49
C GLN A 73 10.29 22.03 10.69
N LEU A 74 9.13 22.15 11.34
CA LEU A 74 8.95 22.94 12.56
C LEU A 74 9.73 22.35 13.75
N SER A 75 9.67 21.03 13.95
CA SER A 75 10.39 20.39 15.06
C SER A 75 11.92 20.52 14.93
N ASN A 76 12.44 20.51 13.71
CA ASN A 76 13.86 20.75 13.43
C ASN A 76 14.30 22.17 13.77
N GLU A 77 13.52 23.16 13.34
CA GLU A 77 13.85 24.57 13.59
C GLU A 77 13.73 24.93 15.08
N TRP A 78 12.76 24.34 15.79
CA TRP A 78 12.59 24.56 17.23
C TRP A 78 13.73 23.95 18.04
N PHE A 79 14.08 22.70 17.75
CA PHE A 79 15.16 22.01 18.45
C PHE A 79 16.52 22.70 18.22
N ALA A 80 16.84 23.04 16.97
CA ALA A 80 18.10 23.72 16.64
C ALA A 80 18.22 25.15 17.20
N ARG A 81 17.10 25.75 17.62
CA ARG A 81 17.06 27.06 18.25
C ARG A 81 17.17 26.98 19.77
N ALA A 82 16.59 25.94 20.36
CA ALA A 82 16.64 25.69 21.79
C ALA A 82 18.02 25.21 22.26
N ASP A 83 18.67 24.38 21.44
CA ASP A 83 20.04 23.88 21.63
C ASP A 83 21.05 25.02 21.43
N CYS A 84 21.17 25.87 22.45
CA CYS A 84 21.96 27.10 22.39
C CYS A 84 23.45 26.80 22.49
N ASP A 85 23.81 25.71 23.16
CA ASP A 85 25.18 25.25 23.34
C ASP A 85 25.66 24.29 22.23
N ARG A 86 24.74 23.85 21.34
CA ARG A 86 24.97 22.91 20.23
C ARG A 86 25.39 21.51 20.69
N SER A 87 24.98 21.12 21.88
CA SER A 87 25.16 19.79 22.44
C SER A 87 24.38 18.71 21.68
N LYS A 88 23.38 19.10 20.87
CA LYS A 88 22.40 18.25 20.19
C LYS A 88 21.39 17.57 21.12
N ASN A 89 21.38 17.95 22.40
CA ASN A 89 20.38 17.58 23.38
C ASN A 89 19.82 18.88 23.99
N LEU A 90 18.68 18.80 24.67
CA LEU A 90 18.11 19.95 25.38
C LEU A 90 18.17 19.70 26.87
N GLU A 91 18.81 20.60 27.61
CA GLU A 91 18.73 20.62 29.07
C GLU A 91 17.37 21.19 29.53
N VAL A 92 17.01 20.96 30.79
CA VAL A 92 15.70 21.37 31.36
C VAL A 92 15.47 22.87 31.19
N GLU A 93 16.53 23.66 31.39
CA GLU A 93 16.52 25.11 31.25
C GLU A 93 16.31 25.55 29.78
N GLU A 94 16.94 24.88 28.83
CA GLU A 94 16.79 25.15 27.39
C GLU A 94 15.39 24.78 26.90
N PHE A 95 14.88 23.62 27.34
CA PHE A 95 13.52 23.17 27.06
C PHE A 95 12.47 24.14 27.63
N ALA A 96 12.63 24.57 28.89
CA ALA A 96 11.73 25.53 29.52
C ALA A 96 11.75 26.90 28.81
N SER A 97 12.93 27.35 28.40
CA SER A 97 13.10 28.59 27.62
C SER A 97 12.42 28.49 26.25
N LEU A 98 12.58 27.38 25.54
CA LEU A 98 11.89 27.12 24.27
C LEU A 98 10.37 27.16 24.45
N MET A 99 9.84 26.50 25.47
CA MET A 99 8.40 26.49 25.75
C MET A 99 7.87 27.91 26.02
N GLY A 100 8.64 28.75 26.71
CA GLY A 100 8.35 30.17 26.85
C GLY A 100 8.35 30.94 25.53
N GLU A 101 9.33 30.70 24.65
CA GLU A 101 9.44 31.36 23.33
C GLU A 101 8.29 31.00 22.38
N VAL A 102 7.80 29.75 22.42
CA VAL A 102 6.67 29.28 21.58
C VAL A 102 5.30 29.67 22.14
N GLY A 103 5.24 30.42 23.25
CA GLY A 103 3.99 30.90 23.85
C GLY A 103 3.33 29.95 24.84
N LEU A 104 4.09 28.98 25.38
CA LEU A 104 3.66 28.05 26.42
C LEU A 104 4.53 28.21 27.68
N PRO A 105 4.40 29.32 28.43
CA PRO A 105 5.18 29.52 29.65
C PRO A 105 4.84 28.44 30.69
N LEU A 106 5.87 27.85 31.29
CA LEU A 106 5.77 26.78 32.29
C LEU A 106 6.23 27.29 33.65
N SER A 107 5.60 26.86 34.74
CA SER A 107 6.19 26.99 36.08
C SER A 107 7.38 26.02 36.25
N GLU A 108 8.22 26.23 37.26
CA GLU A 108 9.38 25.35 37.53
C GLU A 108 8.98 23.88 37.73
N THR A 109 7.82 23.64 38.36
CA THR A 109 7.25 22.29 38.52
C THR A 109 6.72 21.71 37.21
N GLU A 110 6.03 22.51 36.39
CA GLU A 110 5.50 22.09 35.09
C GLU A 110 6.64 21.81 34.10
N ALA A 111 7.69 22.63 34.10
CA ALA A 111 8.87 22.44 33.28
C ALA A 111 9.51 21.09 33.55
N LYS A 112 9.70 20.72 34.82
CA LYS A 112 10.26 19.43 35.18
C LYS A 112 9.36 18.26 34.81
N THR A 113 8.07 18.31 35.14
CA THR A 113 7.13 17.22 34.80
C THR A 113 6.94 17.06 33.29
N PHE A 114 6.96 18.16 32.54
CA PHE A 114 6.85 18.12 31.09
C PHE A 114 8.17 17.70 30.44
N PHE A 115 9.30 18.10 30.99
CA PHE A 115 10.60 17.59 30.58
C PHE A 115 10.70 16.08 30.77
N ASP A 116 10.31 15.55 31.95
CA ASP A 116 10.26 14.11 32.24
C ASP A 116 9.29 13.34 31.31
N TYR A 117 8.32 14.03 30.70
CA TYR A 117 7.44 13.42 29.71
C TYR A 117 8.16 13.18 28.37
N PHE A 118 9.09 14.07 28.03
CA PHE A 118 9.92 14.01 26.83
C PHE A 118 11.16 13.13 27.02
N ASP A 119 11.89 13.26 28.13
CA ASP A 119 13.03 12.44 28.52
C ASP A 119 12.57 11.03 28.94
N LYS A 120 12.49 10.12 27.97
CA LYS A 120 11.95 8.77 28.18
C LYS A 120 12.98 7.84 28.81
N ASP A 121 14.25 8.04 28.49
CA ASP A 121 15.34 7.22 29.00
C ASP A 121 15.90 7.70 30.35
N LYS A 122 15.44 8.87 30.83
CA LYS A 122 15.84 9.52 32.08
C LYS A 122 17.32 9.89 32.09
N ALA A 123 17.88 10.22 30.93
CA ALA A 123 19.26 10.68 30.79
C ALA A 123 19.50 12.04 31.45
N GLY A 124 18.45 12.82 31.69
CA GLY A 124 18.54 14.18 32.23
C GLY A 124 18.70 15.26 31.14
N ASP A 125 18.62 14.86 29.87
CA ASP A 125 18.58 15.71 28.68
C ASP A 125 17.51 15.18 27.70
N ILE A 126 17.00 16.02 26.79
CA ILE A 126 16.04 15.57 25.76
C ILE A 126 16.78 15.50 24.43
N SER A 127 16.91 14.30 23.89
CA SER A 127 17.46 14.11 22.55
C SER A 127 16.49 14.59 21.45
N TYR A 128 17.01 14.90 20.26
CA TYR A 128 16.17 15.24 19.10
C TYR A 128 15.13 14.15 18.78
N THR A 129 15.51 12.88 19.00
CA THR A 129 14.65 11.72 18.78
C THR A 129 13.48 11.73 19.75
N GLU A 130 13.73 11.93 21.04
CA GLU A 130 12.71 12.02 22.08
C GLU A 130 11.80 13.24 21.89
N PHE A 131 12.39 14.39 21.58
CA PHE A 131 11.66 15.62 21.25
C PHE A 131 10.67 15.39 20.11
N THR A 132 11.12 14.75 19.03
CA THR A 132 10.26 14.52 17.89
C THR A 132 9.26 13.38 18.09
N GLN A 133 9.61 12.33 18.83
CA GLN A 133 8.69 11.21 19.12
C GLN A 133 7.53 11.66 20.01
N ALA A 134 7.81 12.41 21.08
CA ALA A 134 6.77 12.98 21.95
C ALA A 134 5.84 13.94 21.19
N LEU A 135 6.38 14.73 20.25
CA LEU A 135 5.58 15.61 19.40
C LEU A 135 4.73 14.84 18.36
N ARG A 136 5.21 13.71 17.84
CA ARG A 136 4.57 12.94 16.76
C ARG A 136 3.41 12.04 17.23
N GLY A 137 3.43 11.54 18.46
CA GLY A 137 2.42 10.59 18.97
C GLY A 137 2.45 9.22 18.26
N ASP A 138 1.58 8.30 18.70
CA ASP A 138 1.45 6.94 18.16
C ASP A 138 1.06 6.96 16.68
N MET A 139 2.04 6.75 15.81
CA MET A 139 1.86 6.66 14.36
C MET A 139 1.99 5.19 13.90
N PRO A 140 0.88 4.50 13.57
CA PRO A 140 0.87 3.07 13.23
C PRO A 140 1.60 2.70 11.93
N GLN A 141 1.85 3.66 11.03
CA GLN A 141 2.52 3.41 9.75
C GLN A 141 4.04 3.23 9.87
N PHE A 142 4.65 3.65 11.00
CA PHE A 142 6.10 3.67 11.20
C PHE A 142 6.67 2.35 11.72
N ALA A 143 6.08 1.77 12.78
CA ALA A 143 6.47 0.44 13.28
C ALA A 143 6.32 -0.63 12.20
N ALA A 144 5.37 -0.42 11.30
CA ALA A 144 4.96 -1.37 10.31
C ALA A 144 5.83 -1.35 9.04
N SER A 145 6.34 -0.17 8.65
CA SER A 145 7.37 -0.03 7.62
C SER A 145 8.76 -0.47 8.12
N LEU A 146 9.05 -0.26 9.41
CA LEU A 146 10.30 -0.73 10.02
C LEU A 146 10.28 -2.25 10.20
N ALA A 147 9.16 -2.84 10.61
CA ALA A 147 8.95 -4.28 10.66
C ALA A 147 8.99 -4.90 9.25
N PHE A 148 8.37 -4.26 8.24
CA PHE A 148 8.49 -4.67 6.83
C PHE A 148 9.95 -4.75 6.39
N MET A 149 10.74 -3.70 6.64
CA MET A 149 12.13 -3.63 6.13
C MET A 149 13.13 -4.41 6.98
N ASN A 150 12.94 -4.53 8.29
CA ASN A 150 13.80 -5.40 9.14
C ASN A 150 13.58 -6.89 8.85
N GLN A 151 12.39 -7.27 8.40
CA GLN A 151 12.00 -8.66 8.18
C GLN A 151 12.58 -9.24 6.87
N TYR A 152 12.83 -8.40 5.87
CA TYR A 152 13.33 -8.81 4.55
C TYR A 152 14.73 -8.25 4.23
N ARG A 153 15.63 -8.27 5.22
CA ARG A 153 17.02 -7.77 5.13
C ARG A 153 17.89 -8.44 4.07
N GLY A 154 17.38 -9.42 3.32
CA GLY A 154 18.05 -9.93 2.15
C GLY A 154 17.04 -10.38 1.10
N HIS A 155 17.22 -9.91 -0.13
CA HIS A 155 16.61 -10.41 -1.37
C HIS A 155 15.34 -9.68 -1.84
N TYR A 156 15.55 -8.55 -2.54
CA TYR A 156 14.67 -8.16 -3.65
C TYR A 156 15.11 -8.91 -4.91
N PRO A 157 14.29 -9.80 -5.49
CA PRO A 157 14.62 -10.38 -6.79
C PRO A 157 13.87 -9.56 -7.85
N SER A 158 14.54 -8.52 -8.34
CA SER A 158 14.07 -7.70 -9.46
C SER A 158 15.10 -7.75 -10.58
N SER A 159 15.02 -8.68 -11.55
CA SER A 159 16.01 -8.84 -12.65
C SER A 159 17.50 -8.98 -12.24
N LEU A 160 17.82 -8.84 -10.96
CA LEU A 160 19.14 -8.87 -10.34
C LEU A 160 19.60 -10.30 -10.04
N VAL A 161 18.71 -11.30 -10.18
CA VAL A 161 19.11 -12.71 -10.14
C VAL A 161 20.16 -13.00 -11.22
N SER A 162 20.09 -12.30 -12.37
CA SER A 162 21.12 -12.36 -13.42
C SER A 162 22.46 -11.74 -13.02
N LEU A 163 22.54 -10.97 -11.92
CA LEU A 163 23.77 -10.36 -11.40
C LEU A 163 24.29 -11.08 -10.15
N LYS A 164 23.42 -11.78 -9.40
CA LYS A 164 23.81 -12.54 -8.21
C LYS A 164 24.46 -13.89 -8.52
N SER A 165 24.21 -14.49 -9.68
CA SER A 165 24.69 -15.86 -9.97
C SER A 165 26.14 -15.95 -10.47
N ASP A 166 26.77 -14.87 -10.94
CA ASP A 166 28.06 -15.01 -11.67
C ASP A 166 29.27 -14.22 -11.14
N LEU A 167 29.16 -13.42 -10.05
CA LEU A 167 30.26 -12.50 -9.71
C LEU A 167 30.86 -12.75 -8.33
N ALA A 168 31.82 -13.67 -8.29
CA ALA A 168 32.90 -13.73 -7.29
C ALA A 168 33.84 -12.50 -7.32
N ILE A 169 33.41 -11.39 -7.93
CA ILE A 169 34.23 -10.23 -8.33
C ILE A 169 33.81 -8.94 -7.59
N TYR A 170 32.69 -8.92 -6.86
CA TYR A 170 32.26 -7.74 -6.10
C TYR A 170 32.66 -7.81 -4.63
N ASP A 171 33.11 -6.67 -4.10
CA ASP A 171 33.45 -6.50 -2.69
C ASP A 171 32.16 -6.54 -1.85
N LYS A 172 32.04 -7.58 -1.02
CA LYS A 172 30.90 -7.77 -0.12
C LYS A 172 30.93 -6.78 1.04
N GLU A 173 32.12 -6.31 1.44
CA GLU A 173 32.30 -5.34 2.52
C GLU A 173 31.81 -3.97 2.05
N GLU A 174 32.22 -3.54 0.86
CA GLU A 174 31.72 -2.29 0.26
C GLU A 174 30.18 -2.31 0.12
N ALA A 175 29.61 -3.40 -0.40
CA ALA A 175 28.16 -3.52 -0.50
C ALA A 175 27.45 -3.42 0.87
N ALA A 176 28.04 -4.00 1.92
CA ALA A 176 27.52 -3.90 3.29
C ALA A 176 27.58 -2.46 3.81
N GLU A 177 28.67 -1.73 3.58
CA GLU A 177 28.80 -0.31 4.00
C GLU A 177 27.74 0.59 3.35
N TRP A 178 27.42 0.37 2.07
CA TRP A 178 26.34 1.10 1.39
C TRP A 178 24.95 0.78 1.96
N ILE A 179 24.70 -0.48 2.32
CA ILE A 179 23.45 -0.91 2.96
C ILE A 179 23.35 -0.31 4.37
N GLU A 180 24.42 -0.38 5.16
CA GLU A 180 24.49 0.24 6.49
C GLU A 180 24.28 1.75 6.44
N SER A 181 24.83 2.42 5.41
CA SER A 181 24.61 3.84 5.18
C SER A 181 23.15 4.15 4.89
N LEU A 182 22.48 3.32 4.07
CA LEU A 182 21.06 3.47 3.80
C LEU A 182 20.21 3.26 5.07
N ASP A 183 20.52 2.21 5.84
CA ASP A 183 19.88 1.89 7.13
C ASP A 183 20.02 3.06 8.11
N ALA A 184 21.22 3.64 8.23
CA ALA A 184 21.47 4.80 9.07
C ALA A 184 20.62 6.01 8.63
N VAL A 185 20.50 6.28 7.33
CA VAL A 185 19.63 7.36 6.82
C VAL A 185 18.16 7.08 7.14
N ILE A 186 17.70 5.84 7.00
CA ILE A 186 16.32 5.45 7.34
C ILE A 186 16.06 5.69 8.83
N GLN A 187 16.98 5.25 9.70
CA GLN A 187 16.86 5.41 11.15
C GLN A 187 16.84 6.88 11.57
N HIS A 188 17.70 7.73 10.98
CA HIS A 188 17.80 9.14 11.36
C HIS A 188 16.78 10.07 10.67
N HIS A 189 16.31 9.74 9.47
CA HIS A 189 15.54 10.66 8.63
C HIS A 189 14.21 10.10 8.10
N GLY A 190 13.82 8.89 8.47
CA GLY A 190 12.61 8.23 7.94
C GLY A 190 12.76 7.85 6.47
N THR A 191 11.69 7.45 5.78
CA THR A 191 11.74 6.85 4.43
C THR A 191 11.81 7.85 3.27
N LEU A 192 11.40 9.11 3.47
CA LEU A 192 11.37 10.12 2.41
C LEU A 192 12.78 10.51 1.92
N LYS A 193 13.72 10.70 2.85
CA LYS A 193 15.11 11.06 2.51
C LYS A 193 15.88 9.92 1.82
N PRO A 194 15.84 8.67 2.30
CA PRO A 194 16.35 7.50 1.57
C PRO A 194 15.76 7.39 0.17
N ARG A 195 14.44 7.55 0.01
CA ARG A 195 13.79 7.52 -1.32
C ARG A 195 14.34 8.59 -2.25
N PHE A 196 14.53 9.81 -1.75
CA PHE A 196 15.20 10.87 -2.50
C PHE A 196 16.65 10.51 -2.86
N LEU A 197 17.45 10.05 -1.91
CA LEU A 197 18.86 9.69 -2.12
C LEU A 197 19.04 8.54 -3.12
N ILE A 198 18.20 7.51 -3.03
CA ILE A 198 18.20 6.39 -3.98
C ILE A 198 17.87 6.89 -5.38
N ASN A 199 16.84 7.72 -5.53
CA ASN A 199 16.48 8.28 -6.84
C ASN A 199 17.62 9.15 -7.41
N GLU A 200 18.25 9.99 -6.60
CA GLU A 200 19.41 10.78 -7.03
C GLU A 200 20.60 9.90 -7.42
N LEU A 201 20.87 8.82 -6.68
CA LEU A 201 21.93 7.86 -6.99
C LEU A 201 21.66 7.12 -8.30
N VAL A 202 20.42 6.67 -8.50
CA VAL A 202 19.97 6.02 -9.74
C VAL A 202 20.06 7.00 -10.92
N ASP A 203 19.60 8.23 -10.77
CA ASP A 203 19.67 9.26 -11.81
C ASP A 203 21.11 9.61 -12.17
N GLU A 204 22.00 9.71 -11.19
CA GLU A 204 23.42 9.94 -11.42
C GLU A 204 24.09 8.72 -12.08
N ALA A 205 23.72 7.50 -11.68
CA ALA A 205 24.19 6.28 -12.34
C ALA A 205 23.77 6.24 -13.82
N ILE A 206 22.50 6.54 -14.12
CA ILE A 206 21.98 6.65 -15.49
C ILE A 206 22.72 7.75 -16.27
N ARG A 207 22.92 8.94 -15.69
CA ARG A 207 23.69 10.04 -16.29
C ARG A 207 25.12 9.63 -16.65
N LYS A 208 25.73 8.76 -15.84
CA LYS A 208 27.07 8.19 -16.10
C LYS A 208 27.06 6.99 -17.07
N GLY A 209 25.90 6.62 -17.62
CA GLY A 209 25.78 5.50 -18.57
C GLY A 209 25.69 4.12 -17.92
N VAL A 210 25.50 4.05 -16.60
CA VAL A 210 25.20 2.78 -15.92
C VAL A 210 23.77 2.37 -16.26
N LYS A 211 23.60 1.18 -16.81
CA LYS A 211 22.28 0.61 -17.07
C LYS A 211 21.69 0.11 -15.75
N VAL A 212 20.90 0.97 -15.10
CA VAL A 212 20.11 0.59 -13.91
C VAL A 212 18.70 0.22 -14.36
N SER A 213 18.32 -1.04 -14.21
CA SER A 213 16.92 -1.45 -14.35
C SER A 213 16.16 -1.02 -13.09
N GLN A 214 15.16 -0.15 -13.21
CA GLN A 214 14.31 0.16 -12.06
C GLN A 214 13.52 -1.10 -11.66
N PRO A 215 13.45 -1.45 -10.36
CA PRO A 215 12.58 -2.52 -9.89
C PRO A 215 11.13 -2.10 -10.10
N ILE A 216 10.51 -2.55 -11.19
CA ILE A 216 9.06 -2.39 -11.39
C ILE A 216 8.31 -3.46 -10.56
N LEU A 217 8.98 -4.55 -10.19
CA LEU A 217 8.39 -5.67 -9.46
C LEU A 217 8.79 -5.64 -7.98
N THR A 218 7.88 -6.08 -7.12
CA THR A 218 8.16 -6.33 -5.70
C THR A 218 8.17 -7.83 -5.40
N PRO A 219 8.75 -8.26 -4.26
CA PRO A 219 8.79 -9.68 -3.92
C PRO A 219 7.41 -10.35 -3.88
N MET A 220 7.35 -11.69 -4.01
CA MET A 220 6.09 -12.46 -3.98
C MET A 220 5.50 -12.62 -2.57
N VAL A 221 5.36 -11.51 -1.86
CA VAL A 221 4.67 -11.39 -0.57
C VAL A 221 3.58 -10.31 -0.64
N ASN A 222 2.73 -10.25 0.39
CA ASN A 222 1.71 -9.21 0.50
C ASN A 222 2.36 -7.83 0.52
N THR A 223 1.79 -6.86 -0.21
CA THR A 223 2.29 -5.48 -0.21
C THR A 223 2.13 -4.81 1.16
N ILE A 224 1.09 -5.19 1.90
CA ILE A 224 0.86 -4.73 3.27
C ILE A 224 1.31 -5.87 4.20
N PRO A 225 2.36 -5.66 5.02
CA PRO A 225 2.78 -6.66 6.00
C PRO A 225 1.80 -6.76 7.16
N THR A 226 1.84 -7.89 7.88
CA THR A 226 1.03 -8.16 9.07
C THR A 226 1.09 -7.02 10.10
N SER A 227 2.28 -6.46 10.32
CA SER A 227 2.49 -5.35 11.27
C SER A 227 1.82 -4.04 10.86
N SER A 228 1.47 -3.88 9.57
CA SER A 228 0.79 -2.71 9.00
C SER A 228 -0.71 -2.93 8.84
N GLU A 229 -1.20 -4.14 9.09
CA GLU A 229 -2.60 -4.47 8.86
C GLU A 229 -3.47 -3.69 9.86
N PRO A 230 -4.47 -2.94 9.37
CA PRO A 230 -5.44 -2.34 10.25
C PRO A 230 -6.24 -3.45 10.95
N GLU A 231 -6.77 -3.12 12.12
CA GLU A 231 -7.74 -3.98 12.79
C GLU A 231 -8.97 -4.19 11.87
N TYR A 232 -9.43 -5.44 11.79
CA TYR A 232 -10.61 -5.76 11.01
C TYR A 232 -11.87 -5.25 11.74
N PRO A 233 -12.72 -4.43 11.11
CA PRO A 233 -13.80 -3.74 11.81
C PRO A 233 -15.04 -4.61 12.06
N GLY A 234 -15.14 -5.77 11.41
CA GLY A 234 -16.33 -6.62 11.41
C GLY A 234 -16.22 -7.88 12.28
N ASP A 235 -17.32 -8.64 12.34
CA ASP A 235 -17.36 -9.97 12.97
C ASP A 235 -16.95 -11.02 11.94
N LEU A 236 -15.70 -11.48 12.03
CA LEU A 236 -15.14 -12.47 11.11
C LEU A 236 -15.92 -13.80 11.10
N ALA A 237 -16.48 -14.22 12.22
CA ALA A 237 -17.22 -15.48 12.29
C ALA A 237 -18.58 -15.36 11.60
N MET A 238 -19.27 -14.24 11.84
CA MET A 238 -20.54 -13.95 11.18
C MET A 238 -20.35 -13.74 9.67
N GLU A 239 -19.35 -12.95 9.27
CA GLU A 239 -19.09 -12.66 7.86
C GLU A 239 -18.64 -13.90 7.10
N ARG A 240 -17.81 -14.78 7.70
CA ARG A 240 -17.48 -16.08 7.10
C ARG A 240 -18.72 -16.96 6.91
N ARG A 241 -19.64 -16.97 7.88
CA ARG A 241 -20.92 -17.69 7.74
C ARG A 241 -21.75 -17.11 6.59
N LEU A 242 -21.77 -15.79 6.44
CA LEU A 242 -22.48 -15.11 5.35
C LEU A 242 -21.87 -15.46 3.99
N SER A 243 -20.55 -15.33 3.83
CA SER A 243 -19.84 -15.72 2.60
C SER A 243 -20.11 -17.18 2.22
N ASN A 244 -20.17 -18.09 3.19
CA ASN A 244 -20.52 -19.50 2.95
C ASN A 244 -21.96 -19.69 2.46
N LEU A 245 -22.92 -18.97 3.03
CA LEU A 245 -24.32 -19.00 2.57
C LEU A 245 -24.46 -18.44 1.14
N VAL A 246 -23.76 -17.35 0.84
CA VAL A 246 -23.77 -16.75 -0.51
C VAL A 246 -23.15 -17.72 -1.52
N ARG A 247 -21.99 -18.33 -1.22
CA ARG A 247 -21.36 -19.37 -2.07
C ARG A 247 -22.29 -20.56 -2.31
N TRP A 248 -22.91 -21.08 -1.24
CA TRP A 248 -23.84 -22.19 -1.32
C TRP A 248 -25.01 -21.86 -2.25
N ASN A 249 -25.67 -20.73 -2.01
CA ASN A 249 -26.82 -20.30 -2.82
C ASN A 249 -26.43 -20.08 -4.29
N ALA A 250 -25.26 -19.49 -4.56
CA ALA A 250 -24.76 -19.29 -5.92
C ALA A 250 -24.51 -20.63 -6.64
N ALA A 251 -23.85 -21.58 -5.97
CA ALA A 251 -23.58 -22.90 -6.53
C ALA A 251 -24.86 -23.71 -6.76
N VAL A 252 -25.79 -23.71 -5.79
CA VAL A 252 -27.08 -24.41 -5.89
C VAL A 252 -27.93 -23.83 -7.00
N MET A 253 -28.02 -22.51 -7.13
CA MET A 253 -28.78 -21.83 -8.19
C MET A 253 -28.34 -22.29 -9.59
N VAL A 254 -27.03 -22.34 -9.84
CA VAL A 254 -26.48 -22.79 -11.12
C VAL A 254 -26.69 -24.30 -11.29
N SER A 255 -26.40 -25.11 -10.28
CA SER A 255 -26.52 -26.57 -10.35
C SER A 255 -27.96 -27.02 -10.57
N ASP A 256 -28.91 -26.45 -9.83
CA ASP A 256 -30.33 -26.75 -9.94
C ASP A 256 -30.91 -26.30 -11.29
N GLY A 257 -30.53 -25.12 -11.78
CA GLY A 257 -30.93 -24.65 -13.10
C GLY A 257 -30.56 -25.65 -14.21
N ASN A 258 -29.33 -26.19 -14.17
CA ASN A 258 -28.87 -27.20 -15.13
C ASN A 258 -29.51 -28.58 -14.92
N LYS A 259 -30.01 -28.90 -13.72
CA LYS A 259 -30.78 -30.13 -13.48
C LYS A 259 -32.20 -30.03 -14.03
N ARG A 260 -32.84 -28.87 -13.88
CA ARG A 260 -34.23 -28.66 -14.34
C ARG A 260 -34.34 -28.43 -15.84
N ALA A 261 -33.34 -27.82 -16.46
CA ALA A 261 -33.33 -27.55 -17.89
C ALA A 261 -31.93 -27.76 -18.48
N ALA A 262 -31.88 -28.48 -19.60
CA ALA A 262 -30.64 -28.70 -20.32
C ALA A 262 -30.16 -27.40 -21.01
N GLY A 263 -28.85 -27.15 -20.99
CA GLY A 263 -28.24 -26.05 -21.74
C GLY A 263 -28.36 -24.66 -21.10
N VAL A 264 -28.84 -24.57 -19.85
CA VAL A 264 -28.91 -23.30 -19.10
C VAL A 264 -27.51 -22.71 -18.88
N GLY A 265 -26.54 -23.56 -18.53
CA GLY A 265 -25.17 -23.15 -18.22
C GLY A 265 -25.06 -22.35 -16.93
N GLY A 266 -23.98 -21.58 -16.80
CA GLY A 266 -23.67 -20.80 -15.59
C GLY A 266 -22.31 -21.18 -15.01
N HIS A 267 -21.73 -20.27 -14.23
CA HIS A 267 -20.37 -20.41 -13.70
C HIS A 267 -20.41 -20.44 -12.18
N ILE A 268 -19.71 -21.41 -11.59
CA ILE A 268 -19.57 -21.55 -10.13
C ILE A 268 -18.19 -21.05 -9.68
N GLY A 269 -17.13 -21.45 -10.39
CA GLY A 269 -15.74 -21.17 -10.02
C GLY A 269 -15.41 -19.68 -9.93
N THR A 270 -15.83 -18.87 -10.92
CA THR A 270 -15.54 -17.43 -10.93
C THR A 270 -16.04 -16.75 -9.66
N PHE A 271 -17.32 -16.90 -9.30
CA PHE A 271 -17.84 -16.28 -8.09
C PHE A 271 -17.21 -16.86 -6.82
N ALA A 272 -16.97 -18.18 -6.76
CA ALA A 272 -16.34 -18.80 -5.60
C ALA A 272 -14.97 -18.16 -5.29
N SER A 273 -14.18 -17.84 -6.34
CA SER A 273 -12.87 -17.17 -6.22
C SER A 273 -12.96 -15.71 -5.76
N VAL A 274 -13.97 -14.93 -6.19
CA VAL A 274 -14.07 -13.50 -5.81
C VAL A 274 -14.99 -13.21 -4.62
N CYS A 275 -15.64 -14.23 -4.07
CA CYS A 275 -16.70 -14.06 -3.07
C CYS A 275 -16.22 -13.23 -1.88
N ASP A 276 -15.09 -13.56 -1.25
CA ASP A 276 -14.65 -12.82 -0.05
C ASP A 276 -14.29 -11.37 -0.36
N MET A 277 -13.68 -11.08 -1.52
CA MET A 277 -13.43 -9.70 -1.94
C MET A 277 -14.72 -8.90 -2.15
N ILE A 278 -15.74 -9.52 -2.74
CA ILE A 278 -17.05 -8.88 -2.91
C ILE A 278 -17.73 -8.67 -1.56
N GLU A 279 -17.69 -9.66 -0.67
CA GLU A 279 -18.36 -9.60 0.64
C GLU A 279 -17.69 -8.56 1.57
N VAL A 280 -16.35 -8.51 1.63
CA VAL A 280 -15.62 -7.45 2.34
C VAL A 280 -15.95 -6.08 1.75
N GLY A 281 -16.01 -5.99 0.42
CA GLY A 281 -16.43 -4.78 -0.28
C GLY A 281 -17.84 -4.34 0.12
N GLN A 282 -18.82 -5.25 0.12
CA GLN A 282 -20.21 -4.95 0.48
C GLN A 282 -20.38 -4.59 1.96
N ASN A 283 -19.68 -5.26 2.86
CA ASN A 283 -19.83 -5.04 4.29
C ASN A 283 -19.17 -3.72 4.74
N HIS A 284 -18.04 -3.33 4.11
CA HIS A 284 -17.16 -2.29 4.67
C HIS A 284 -16.84 -1.11 3.75
N PHE A 285 -17.07 -1.20 2.43
CA PHE A 285 -16.58 -0.19 1.48
C PHE A 285 -17.63 0.36 0.52
N PHE A 286 -18.43 -0.49 -0.13
CA PHE A 286 -19.28 -0.09 -1.24
C PHE A 286 -20.42 0.81 -0.78
N ARG A 287 -20.47 2.01 -1.36
CA ARG A 287 -21.50 3.01 -1.02
C ARG A 287 -22.70 2.88 -1.94
N GLY A 288 -23.88 2.64 -1.37
CA GLY A 288 -25.15 2.65 -2.11
C GLY A 288 -25.53 4.06 -2.60
N LYS A 289 -26.53 4.15 -3.49
CA LYS A 289 -26.99 5.43 -4.07
C LYS A 289 -27.59 6.41 -3.06
N ALA A 290 -28.00 5.93 -1.89
CA ALA A 290 -28.51 6.75 -0.80
C ALA A 290 -27.41 7.29 0.14
N PHE A 291 -26.13 6.95 -0.09
CA PHE A 291 -25.04 7.40 0.75
C PHE A 291 -24.82 8.92 0.60
N PRO A 292 -24.78 9.70 1.70
CA PRO A 292 -24.56 11.15 1.63
C PRO A 292 -23.18 11.53 1.04
N GLY A 293 -23.12 12.62 0.26
CA GLY A 293 -21.83 13.16 -0.23
C GLY A 293 -21.30 12.55 -1.53
N GLY A 294 -22.16 11.94 -2.34
CA GLY A 294 -21.81 11.43 -3.68
C GLY A 294 -23.01 10.85 -4.42
N MET A 295 -22.76 10.24 -5.58
CA MET A 295 -23.76 9.52 -6.38
C MET A 295 -23.85 8.02 -6.02
N GLY A 296 -23.21 7.61 -4.91
CA GLY A 296 -22.88 6.21 -4.62
C GLY A 296 -21.73 5.70 -5.49
N ASP A 297 -21.27 4.49 -5.19
CA ASP A 297 -20.23 3.82 -5.95
C ASP A 297 -20.79 3.13 -7.20
N GLN A 298 -19.91 2.93 -8.18
CA GLN A 298 -20.18 2.13 -9.37
C GLN A 298 -19.35 0.85 -9.31
N ILE A 299 -20.03 -0.30 -9.26
CA ILE A 299 -19.38 -1.61 -9.16
C ILE A 299 -19.49 -2.33 -10.50
N TYR A 300 -18.35 -2.54 -11.14
CA TYR A 300 -18.20 -3.37 -12.34
C TYR A 300 -17.79 -4.76 -11.90
N MET A 301 -18.79 -5.60 -11.57
CA MET A 301 -18.58 -6.99 -11.19
C MET A 301 -18.26 -7.84 -12.43
N GLN A 302 -17.39 -8.85 -12.31
CA GLN A 302 -17.16 -9.82 -13.38
C GLN A 302 -18.48 -10.46 -13.82
N GLY A 303 -18.78 -10.46 -15.11
CA GLY A 303 -20.10 -10.89 -15.60
C GLY A 303 -20.46 -12.31 -15.15
N HIS A 304 -19.50 -13.22 -15.22
CA HIS A 304 -19.68 -14.62 -14.80
C HIS A 304 -19.85 -14.82 -13.29
N ALA A 305 -19.56 -13.80 -12.47
CA ALA A 305 -19.79 -13.81 -11.03
C ALA A 305 -21.23 -13.43 -10.62
N ALA A 306 -22.11 -13.13 -11.58
CA ALA A 306 -23.51 -12.75 -11.36
C ALA A 306 -24.32 -13.66 -10.40
N PRO A 307 -24.16 -15.01 -10.40
CA PRO A 307 -24.87 -15.86 -9.45
C PRO A 307 -24.68 -15.47 -7.98
N GLY A 308 -23.50 -14.95 -7.63
CA GLY A 308 -23.22 -14.47 -6.28
C GLY A 308 -23.99 -13.22 -5.89
N ALA A 309 -24.11 -12.25 -6.81
CA ALA A 309 -24.92 -11.05 -6.58
C ALA A 309 -26.40 -11.41 -6.34
N TYR A 310 -26.92 -12.39 -7.08
CA TYR A 310 -28.29 -12.89 -6.87
C TYR A 310 -28.42 -13.64 -5.54
N ALA A 311 -27.44 -14.47 -5.18
CA ALA A 311 -27.42 -15.19 -3.92
C ALA A 311 -27.42 -14.24 -2.72
N ARG A 312 -26.60 -13.19 -2.75
CA ARG A 312 -26.59 -12.14 -1.72
C ARG A 312 -27.90 -11.34 -1.72
N ALA A 313 -28.40 -10.92 -2.88
CA ALA A 313 -29.67 -10.21 -3.00
C ALA A 313 -30.88 -11.02 -2.49
N TYR A 314 -30.86 -12.34 -2.63
CA TYR A 314 -31.86 -13.24 -2.06
C TYR A 314 -31.80 -13.25 -0.53
N LEU A 315 -30.60 -13.35 0.06
CA LEU A 315 -30.43 -13.26 1.52
C LEU A 315 -30.88 -11.90 2.08
N GLU A 316 -30.69 -10.84 1.30
CA GLU A 316 -31.18 -9.48 1.58
C GLU A 316 -32.66 -9.27 1.26
N GLN A 317 -33.37 -10.31 0.78
CA GLN A 317 -34.78 -10.27 0.41
C GLN A 317 -35.12 -9.27 -0.72
N ARG A 318 -34.12 -8.88 -1.51
CA ARG A 318 -34.31 -8.06 -2.72
C ARG A 318 -34.76 -8.89 -3.93
N LEU A 319 -34.50 -10.20 -3.89
CA LEU A 319 -34.98 -11.17 -4.88
C LEU A 319 -35.71 -12.31 -4.16
N SER A 320 -36.81 -12.80 -4.73
CA SER A 320 -37.52 -13.96 -4.21
C SER A 320 -36.83 -15.27 -4.60
N LEU A 321 -37.09 -16.33 -3.84
CA LEU A 321 -36.62 -17.68 -4.18
C LEU A 321 -37.09 -18.08 -5.59
N GLU A 322 -38.35 -17.83 -5.92
CA GLU A 322 -38.93 -18.13 -7.23
C GLU A 322 -38.13 -17.50 -8.37
N LYS A 323 -37.74 -16.23 -8.22
CA LYS A 323 -37.02 -15.49 -9.25
C LYS A 323 -35.59 -15.99 -9.44
N ILE A 324 -34.86 -16.28 -8.36
CA ILE A 324 -33.49 -16.84 -8.45
C ILE A 324 -33.50 -18.28 -8.95
N MET A 325 -34.56 -19.05 -8.67
CA MET A 325 -34.72 -20.38 -9.25
C MET A 325 -34.92 -20.31 -10.76
N ASN A 326 -35.43 -19.20 -11.31
CA ASN A 326 -35.50 -18.98 -12.76
C ASN A 326 -34.23 -18.31 -13.32
N PHE A 327 -33.06 -18.63 -12.76
CA PHE A 327 -31.77 -18.22 -13.30
C PHE A 327 -31.64 -18.59 -14.79
N ARG A 328 -31.35 -17.58 -15.62
CA ARG A 328 -31.26 -17.64 -17.09
C ARG A 328 -32.55 -18.04 -17.82
N GLN A 329 -33.68 -18.01 -17.13
CA GLN A 329 -35.01 -18.32 -17.68
C GLN A 329 -35.91 -17.10 -17.51
N GLU A 330 -35.71 -16.10 -18.37
CA GLU A 330 -36.28 -14.74 -18.19
C GLU A 330 -37.35 -14.35 -19.23
N VAL A 331 -37.65 -15.21 -20.21
CA VAL A 331 -38.60 -14.93 -21.30
C VAL A 331 -39.98 -14.55 -20.77
N ASP A 332 -40.44 -15.24 -19.71
CA ASP A 332 -41.74 -14.99 -19.08
C ASP A 332 -41.69 -13.89 -17.99
N GLY A 333 -40.58 -13.15 -17.90
CA GLY A 333 -40.40 -12.01 -16.98
C GLY A 333 -40.09 -12.36 -15.52
N ASN A 334 -40.22 -13.64 -15.13
CA ASN A 334 -40.02 -14.10 -13.76
C ASN A 334 -38.66 -14.79 -13.55
N GLY A 335 -37.58 -14.22 -14.09
CA GLY A 335 -36.24 -14.78 -13.98
C GLY A 335 -35.18 -13.76 -13.63
N VAL A 336 -33.93 -14.23 -13.55
CA VAL A 336 -32.74 -13.37 -13.46
C VAL A 336 -31.81 -13.63 -14.64
N SER A 337 -31.24 -12.56 -15.18
CA SER A 337 -30.38 -12.62 -16.36
C SER A 337 -29.12 -13.43 -16.11
N SER A 338 -28.52 -13.93 -17.18
CA SER A 338 -27.25 -14.67 -17.13
C SER A 338 -26.10 -13.84 -16.54
N TYR A 339 -26.08 -12.54 -16.88
CA TYR A 339 -25.01 -11.60 -16.59
C TYR A 339 -25.59 -10.20 -16.30
N PRO A 340 -24.75 -9.20 -15.96
CA PRO A 340 -25.19 -7.83 -15.77
C PRO A 340 -25.78 -7.21 -17.05
N HIS A 341 -27.10 -7.26 -17.16
CA HIS A 341 -27.83 -6.74 -18.32
C HIS A 341 -28.89 -5.71 -17.86
N PRO A 342 -28.53 -4.42 -17.76
CA PRO A 342 -29.46 -3.37 -17.34
C PRO A 342 -30.72 -3.28 -18.19
N ARG A 343 -30.66 -3.65 -19.48
CA ARG A 343 -31.84 -3.70 -20.34
C ARG A 343 -32.85 -4.78 -19.90
N LEU A 344 -32.37 -5.90 -19.37
CA LEU A 344 -33.17 -7.05 -18.96
C LEU A 344 -33.60 -6.95 -17.48
N MET A 345 -32.76 -6.34 -16.64
CA MET A 345 -33.05 -6.08 -15.22
C MET A 345 -32.71 -4.62 -14.86
N PRO A 346 -33.52 -3.64 -15.28
CA PRO A 346 -33.22 -2.21 -15.15
C PRO A 346 -33.16 -1.71 -13.70
N ASP A 347 -33.84 -2.38 -12.78
CA ASP A 347 -33.86 -2.01 -11.36
C ASP A 347 -32.84 -2.81 -10.52
N PHE A 348 -31.91 -3.52 -11.18
CA PHE A 348 -30.90 -4.34 -10.50
C PHE A 348 -29.49 -4.12 -11.05
N TRP A 349 -29.29 -4.29 -12.35
CA TRP A 349 -27.97 -4.18 -12.96
C TRP A 349 -27.69 -2.78 -13.50
N GLU A 350 -26.47 -2.28 -13.29
CA GLU A 350 -26.03 -0.98 -13.80
C GLU A 350 -25.04 -1.09 -14.97
N ASN A 351 -24.08 -2.02 -14.89
CA ASN A 351 -22.90 -2.04 -15.76
C ASN A 351 -22.73 -3.40 -16.48
N PRO A 352 -22.80 -3.47 -17.82
CA PRO A 352 -22.60 -4.70 -18.57
C PRO A 352 -21.13 -5.05 -18.75
N THR A 353 -20.70 -6.20 -18.21
CA THR A 353 -19.27 -6.56 -18.10
C THR A 353 -18.90 -7.92 -18.69
N VAL A 354 -19.85 -8.72 -19.18
CA VAL A 354 -19.54 -10.10 -19.62
C VAL A 354 -18.75 -10.18 -20.92
N SER A 355 -18.84 -9.17 -21.78
CA SER A 355 -17.91 -9.02 -22.90
C SER A 355 -16.60 -8.51 -22.32
N MET A 356 -15.66 -9.43 -22.12
CA MET A 356 -14.36 -9.17 -21.50
C MET A 356 -13.65 -8.01 -22.19
N GLY A 357 -12.88 -7.23 -21.42
CA GLY A 357 -12.19 -6.03 -21.89
C GLY A 357 -13.04 -4.76 -21.94
N ILE A 358 -14.35 -4.88 -22.17
CA ILE A 358 -15.27 -3.73 -22.20
C ILE A 358 -15.52 -3.19 -20.78
N GLY A 359 -15.62 -4.07 -19.78
CA GLY A 359 -15.84 -3.68 -18.38
C GLY A 359 -14.77 -2.70 -17.86
N PRO A 360 -13.47 -3.05 -17.93
CA PRO A 360 -12.37 -2.14 -17.59
C PRO A 360 -12.42 -0.81 -18.34
N LEU A 361 -12.67 -0.82 -19.65
CA LEU A 361 -12.73 0.39 -20.47
C LEU A 361 -13.89 1.32 -20.06
N GLN A 362 -15.05 0.74 -19.76
CA GLN A 362 -16.21 1.48 -19.24
C GLN A 362 -15.93 2.05 -17.85
N ALA A 363 -15.33 1.27 -16.94
CA ALA A 363 -15.00 1.71 -15.59
C ALA A 363 -14.05 2.91 -15.61
N VAL A 364 -13.01 2.86 -16.44
CA VAL A 364 -12.10 4.00 -16.66
C VAL A 364 -12.87 5.21 -17.17
N THR A 365 -13.73 5.03 -18.18
CA THR A 365 -14.54 6.12 -18.74
C THR A 365 -15.50 6.71 -17.70
N GLN A 366 -16.10 5.89 -16.84
CA GLN A 366 -16.99 6.31 -15.77
C GLN A 366 -16.25 7.12 -14.70
N ALA A 367 -15.05 6.68 -14.29
CA ALA A 367 -14.23 7.40 -13.33
C ALA A 367 -13.80 8.78 -13.86
N ARG A 368 -13.44 8.85 -15.15
CA ARG A 368 -13.19 10.12 -15.86
C ARG A 368 -14.41 11.02 -15.86
N PHE A 369 -15.58 10.45 -16.13
CA PHE A 369 -16.82 11.21 -16.20
C PHE A 369 -17.25 11.76 -14.83
N PHE A 370 -17.08 11.00 -13.74
CA PHE A 370 -17.26 11.52 -12.38
C PHE A 370 -16.35 12.72 -12.12
N ARG A 371 -15.05 12.62 -12.42
CA ARG A 371 -14.14 13.77 -12.28
C ARG A 371 -14.58 14.96 -13.13
N TYR A 372 -15.00 14.71 -14.36
CA TYR A 372 -15.54 15.76 -15.23
C TYR A 372 -16.75 16.47 -14.60
N LEU A 373 -17.74 15.71 -14.10
CA LEU A 373 -18.93 16.29 -13.47
C LEU A 373 -18.58 17.13 -12.24
N HIS A 374 -17.71 16.60 -11.37
CA HIS A 374 -17.25 17.31 -10.17
C HIS A 374 -16.48 18.58 -10.51
N LEU A 375 -15.47 18.50 -11.39
CA LEU A 375 -14.65 19.65 -11.80
C LEU A 375 -15.45 20.72 -12.54
N ARG A 376 -16.56 20.35 -13.18
CA ARG A 376 -17.47 21.27 -13.86
C ARG A 376 -18.58 21.80 -12.96
N GLY A 377 -18.64 21.38 -11.69
CA GLY A 377 -19.71 21.75 -10.76
C GLY A 377 -21.10 21.29 -11.19
N MET A 378 -21.19 20.22 -11.99
CA MET A 378 -22.45 19.68 -12.51
C MET A 378 -23.11 18.69 -11.53
N ALA A 379 -22.30 17.95 -10.78
CA ALA A 379 -22.75 17.05 -9.73
C ALA A 379 -21.63 16.86 -8.69
N ASP A 380 -22.00 16.63 -7.43
CA ASP A 380 -21.03 16.19 -6.44
C ASP A 380 -20.78 14.69 -6.55
N THR A 381 -19.60 14.34 -7.05
CA THR A 381 -19.12 12.95 -7.13
C THR A 381 -17.87 12.74 -6.27
N SER A 382 -17.57 13.65 -5.33
CA SER A 382 -16.33 13.63 -4.55
C SER A 382 -16.22 12.40 -3.65
N GLY A 383 -17.36 11.93 -3.10
CA GLY A 383 -17.45 10.70 -2.33
C GLY A 383 -17.67 9.42 -3.14
N SER A 384 -17.88 9.51 -4.46
CA SER A 384 -18.12 8.35 -5.33
C SER A 384 -16.82 7.73 -5.81
N ARG A 385 -16.80 6.40 -5.90
CA ARG A 385 -15.71 5.60 -6.47
C ARG A 385 -16.23 4.66 -7.55
N VAL A 386 -15.31 4.26 -8.43
CA VAL A 386 -15.54 3.19 -9.40
C VAL A 386 -14.70 1.99 -8.99
N TRP A 387 -15.34 0.85 -8.74
CA TRP A 387 -14.69 -0.41 -8.40
C TRP A 387 -14.83 -1.37 -9.57
N CYS A 388 -13.72 -1.84 -10.12
CA CYS A 388 -13.72 -2.71 -11.29
C CYS A 388 -13.06 -4.05 -10.99
N PHE A 389 -13.85 -5.12 -10.98
CA PHE A 389 -13.37 -6.49 -10.82
C PHE A 389 -13.08 -7.09 -12.20
N ILE A 390 -11.86 -7.58 -12.38
CA ILE A 390 -11.32 -8.03 -13.67
C ILE A 390 -10.70 -9.41 -13.46
N GLY A 391 -10.89 -10.33 -14.39
CA GLY A 391 -10.15 -11.61 -14.37
C GLY A 391 -8.72 -11.40 -14.85
N ASP A 392 -7.76 -12.13 -14.30
CA ASP A 392 -6.40 -12.16 -14.86
C ASP A 392 -6.37 -12.67 -16.31
N GLY A 393 -7.23 -13.61 -16.69
CA GLY A 393 -7.42 -13.99 -18.10
C GLY A 393 -8.03 -12.89 -18.99
N GLU A 394 -8.90 -12.04 -18.43
CA GLU A 394 -9.51 -10.90 -19.14
C GLU A 394 -8.48 -9.78 -19.43
N MET A 395 -7.36 -9.78 -18.72
CA MET A 395 -6.26 -8.85 -18.97
C MET A 395 -5.51 -9.11 -20.29
N ASP A 396 -5.69 -10.28 -20.92
CA ASP A 396 -5.16 -10.55 -22.27
C ASP A 396 -5.93 -9.77 -23.37
N GLU A 397 -7.11 -9.21 -23.06
CA GLU A 397 -7.84 -8.36 -24.00
C GLU A 397 -7.13 -7.00 -24.21
N PRO A 398 -6.91 -6.55 -25.45
CA PRO A 398 -6.27 -5.26 -25.74
C PRO A 398 -6.95 -4.06 -25.05
N GLU A 399 -8.27 -4.11 -24.92
CA GLU A 399 -9.08 -3.09 -24.26
C GLU A 399 -8.74 -2.97 -22.78
N SER A 400 -8.48 -4.09 -22.10
CA SER A 400 -8.09 -4.12 -20.68
C SER A 400 -6.75 -3.41 -20.47
N ILE A 401 -5.75 -3.71 -21.31
CA ILE A 401 -4.42 -3.09 -21.24
C ILE A 401 -4.48 -1.60 -21.56
N TYR A 402 -5.23 -1.22 -22.60
CA TYR A 402 -5.41 0.19 -22.95
C TYR A 402 -6.12 0.97 -21.84
N ALA A 403 -7.13 0.37 -21.21
CA ALA A 403 -7.87 1.00 -20.11
C ALA A 403 -6.93 1.39 -18.95
N ILE A 404 -6.04 0.48 -18.54
CA ILE A 404 -5.05 0.74 -17.49
C ILE A 404 -4.13 1.90 -17.86
N ALA A 405 -3.51 1.83 -19.04
CA ALA A 405 -2.62 2.89 -19.51
C ALA A 405 -3.31 4.26 -19.49
N ARG A 406 -4.60 4.31 -19.87
CA ARG A 406 -5.38 5.55 -19.88
C ARG A 406 -5.68 6.09 -18.49
N ALA A 407 -6.08 5.23 -17.56
CA ALA A 407 -6.38 5.64 -16.19
C ALA A 407 -5.15 6.11 -15.41
N GLY A 408 -4.00 5.46 -15.66
CA GLY A 408 -2.70 5.88 -15.16
C GLY A 408 -2.31 7.28 -15.69
N TYR A 409 -2.42 7.50 -17.00
CA TYR A 409 -2.15 8.79 -17.64
C TYR A 409 -3.00 9.93 -17.04
N GLU A 410 -4.28 9.70 -16.77
CA GLU A 410 -5.18 10.70 -16.18
C GLU A 410 -5.16 10.75 -14.65
N ARG A 411 -4.36 9.91 -13.99
CA ARG A 411 -4.27 9.78 -12.53
C ARG A 411 -5.65 9.63 -11.87
N LEU A 412 -6.43 8.65 -12.32
CA LEU A 412 -7.80 8.43 -11.86
C LEU A 412 -7.82 7.79 -10.46
N ASN A 413 -7.49 8.57 -9.45
CA ASN A 413 -7.54 8.16 -8.05
C ASN A 413 -8.93 7.71 -7.57
N ASN A 414 -10.01 8.09 -8.26
CA ASN A 414 -11.37 7.63 -7.95
C ASN A 414 -11.74 6.28 -8.61
N LEU A 415 -10.80 5.61 -9.29
CA LEU A 415 -10.95 4.27 -9.85
C LEU A 415 -10.09 3.28 -9.07
N ILE A 416 -10.68 2.17 -8.63
CA ILE A 416 -9.99 1.06 -7.99
C ILE A 416 -10.18 -0.17 -8.88
N MET A 417 -9.08 -0.67 -9.44
CA MET A 417 -9.09 -1.90 -10.24
C MET A 417 -8.68 -3.08 -9.37
N ILE A 418 -9.48 -4.14 -9.39
CA ILE A 418 -9.29 -5.36 -8.61
C ILE A 418 -9.11 -6.50 -9.61
N VAL A 419 -7.89 -7.01 -9.72
CA VAL A 419 -7.57 -8.15 -10.56
C VAL A 419 -7.67 -9.42 -9.72
N ASN A 420 -8.58 -10.30 -10.10
CA ASN A 420 -8.69 -11.65 -9.57
C ASN A 420 -7.62 -12.53 -10.25
N CYS A 421 -6.51 -12.76 -9.54
CA CYS A 421 -5.42 -13.62 -9.98
C CYS A 421 -5.63 -15.05 -9.46
N ASN A 422 -6.57 -15.79 -10.06
CA ASN A 422 -6.73 -17.22 -9.79
C ASN A 422 -5.82 -18.09 -10.68
N TYR A 423 -4.98 -17.44 -11.49
CA TYR A 423 -4.00 -18.01 -12.42
C TYR A 423 -4.60 -18.80 -13.58
N GLN A 424 -5.93 -18.78 -13.76
CA GLN A 424 -6.66 -19.60 -14.72
C GLN A 424 -7.54 -18.76 -15.66
N ARG A 425 -7.57 -19.17 -16.91
CA ARG A 425 -8.63 -18.87 -17.88
C ARG A 425 -9.42 -20.14 -18.17
N LEU A 426 -10.43 -20.05 -19.03
CA LEU A 426 -11.38 -21.14 -19.28
C LEU A 426 -10.70 -22.47 -19.62
N ASP A 427 -9.67 -22.45 -20.47
CA ASP A 427 -9.01 -23.65 -20.99
C ASP A 427 -7.63 -23.94 -20.36
N GLY A 428 -7.31 -23.33 -19.20
CA GLY A 428 -6.07 -23.61 -18.47
C GLY A 428 -5.40 -22.36 -17.88
N PRO A 429 -4.13 -22.45 -17.44
CA PRO A 429 -3.45 -21.32 -16.82
C PRO A 429 -3.26 -20.13 -17.76
N VAL A 430 -3.29 -18.90 -17.21
CA VAL A 430 -3.02 -17.67 -17.97
C VAL A 430 -1.54 -17.62 -18.38
N ARG A 431 -0.63 -17.87 -17.43
CA ARG A 431 0.83 -17.91 -17.62
C ARG A 431 1.45 -19.14 -16.94
N GLY A 432 1.16 -20.36 -17.42
CA GLY A 432 1.60 -21.59 -16.74
C GLY A 432 3.11 -21.72 -16.48
N ASN A 433 3.96 -21.17 -17.36
CA ASN A 433 5.43 -21.21 -17.23
C ASN A 433 6.04 -19.92 -16.65
N SER A 434 5.21 -19.00 -16.14
CA SER A 434 5.64 -17.71 -15.62
C SER A 434 4.74 -17.29 -14.45
N LYS A 435 4.65 -15.99 -14.16
CA LYS A 435 3.94 -15.43 -13.01
C LYS A 435 3.08 -14.23 -13.41
N VAL A 436 1.79 -14.47 -13.59
CA VAL A 436 0.83 -13.48 -14.10
C VAL A 436 0.70 -12.28 -13.17
N MET A 437 0.74 -12.49 -11.84
CA MET A 437 0.63 -11.40 -10.88
C MET A 437 1.82 -10.44 -10.97
N GLN A 438 3.05 -10.95 -11.14
CA GLN A 438 4.23 -10.10 -11.34
C GLN A 438 4.19 -9.40 -12.69
N GLU A 439 3.79 -10.09 -13.77
CA GLU A 439 3.59 -9.46 -15.08
C GLU A 439 2.67 -8.24 -14.97
N PHE A 440 1.49 -8.41 -14.34
CA PHE A 440 0.53 -7.34 -14.21
C PHE A 440 0.92 -6.28 -13.18
N GLU A 441 1.61 -6.63 -12.08
CA GLU A 441 2.24 -5.63 -11.22
C GLU A 441 3.14 -4.70 -12.05
N GLY A 442 3.97 -5.28 -12.92
CA GLY A 442 4.86 -4.56 -13.82
C GLY A 442 4.11 -3.59 -14.73
N VAL A 443 3.06 -4.08 -15.40
CA VAL A 443 2.22 -3.28 -16.32
C VAL A 443 1.52 -2.13 -15.57
N PHE A 444 0.91 -2.40 -14.42
CA PHE A 444 0.17 -1.40 -13.65
C PHE A 444 1.10 -0.33 -13.06
N ARG A 445 2.22 -0.73 -12.44
CA ARG A 445 3.21 0.22 -11.93
C ARG A 445 3.83 1.05 -13.05
N GLY A 446 4.11 0.43 -14.19
CA GLY A 446 4.56 1.13 -15.40
C GLY A 446 3.54 2.16 -15.92
N ALA A 447 2.24 1.91 -15.73
CA ALA A 447 1.18 2.87 -16.03
C ALA A 447 0.98 3.93 -14.93
N GLY A 448 1.64 3.83 -13.78
CA GLY A 448 1.55 4.80 -12.68
C GLY A 448 0.49 4.48 -11.63
N TYR A 449 0.07 3.22 -11.51
CA TYR A 449 -0.80 2.75 -10.43
C TYR A 449 -0.03 2.52 -9.13
N ASP A 450 -0.75 2.58 -8.02
CA ASP A 450 -0.29 1.96 -6.78
C ASP A 450 -0.76 0.50 -6.74
N ALA A 451 0.18 -0.44 -6.94
CA ALA A 451 -0.09 -1.86 -7.03
C ALA A 451 0.04 -2.54 -5.66
N ILE A 452 -1.10 -3.02 -5.14
CA ILE A 452 -1.25 -3.69 -3.86
C ILE A 452 -1.53 -5.18 -4.11
N LYS A 453 -0.57 -6.04 -3.75
CA LYS A 453 -0.68 -7.50 -3.88
C LYS A 453 -1.19 -8.13 -2.58
N VAL A 454 -2.16 -9.03 -2.73
CA VAL A 454 -2.80 -9.82 -1.68
C VAL A 454 -2.63 -11.28 -2.06
N ILE A 455 -1.49 -11.86 -1.67
CA ILE A 455 -0.96 -13.13 -2.16
C ILE A 455 -1.27 -14.26 -1.19
N TRP A 456 -0.95 -14.07 0.10
CA TRP A 456 -1.01 -15.11 1.12
C TRP A 456 -1.97 -14.75 2.25
N GLY A 457 -2.73 -15.75 2.72
CA GLY A 457 -3.57 -15.63 3.90
C GLY A 457 -2.75 -15.60 5.19
N SER A 458 -3.43 -15.34 6.32
CA SER A 458 -2.79 -15.17 7.64
C SER A 458 -1.99 -16.38 8.11
N GLU A 459 -2.31 -17.59 7.64
CA GLU A 459 -1.57 -18.82 7.96
C GLU A 459 -0.10 -18.76 7.52
N TRP A 460 0.20 -17.96 6.51
CA TRP A 460 1.55 -17.79 5.96
C TRP A 460 2.37 -16.72 6.67
N ASN A 461 1.76 -15.91 7.54
CA ASN A 461 2.44 -14.79 8.19
C ASN A 461 3.71 -15.27 8.89
N SER A 462 3.64 -16.31 9.72
CA SER A 462 4.81 -16.82 10.46
C SER A 462 5.94 -17.28 9.54
N LEU A 463 5.64 -17.95 8.42
CA LEU A 463 6.65 -18.41 7.46
C LEU A 463 7.37 -17.24 6.79
N VAL A 464 6.57 -16.26 6.34
CA VAL A 464 7.07 -15.05 5.70
C VAL A 464 7.88 -14.20 6.70
N GLU A 465 7.40 -14.12 7.94
CA GLU A 465 7.96 -13.27 8.98
C GLU A 465 9.30 -13.78 9.53
N ASN A 466 9.48 -15.10 9.53
CA ASN A 466 10.69 -15.77 9.97
C ASN A 466 11.69 -16.04 8.83
N ASP A 467 11.43 -15.56 7.61
CA ASP A 467 12.31 -15.78 6.45
C ASP A 467 13.56 -14.88 6.44
N HIS A 468 14.36 -14.93 7.50
CA HIS A 468 15.52 -14.06 7.66
C HIS A 468 16.66 -14.34 6.67
N ASP A 469 16.70 -15.51 6.03
CA ASP A 469 17.66 -15.87 4.99
C ASP A 469 17.15 -15.64 3.56
N GLY A 470 15.88 -15.23 3.40
CA GLY A 470 15.23 -14.93 2.12
C GLY A 470 14.99 -16.13 1.21
N ARG A 471 15.25 -17.36 1.66
CA ARG A 471 15.17 -18.56 0.82
C ARG A 471 13.73 -18.96 0.53
N PHE A 472 12.81 -18.70 1.46
CA PHE A 472 11.40 -18.99 1.24
C PHE A 472 10.80 -18.04 0.20
N ILE A 473 11.09 -16.74 0.28
CA ILE A 473 10.64 -15.76 -0.72
C ILE A 473 11.23 -16.06 -2.10
N ASP A 474 12.52 -16.38 -2.19
CA ASP A 474 13.15 -16.80 -3.45
C ASP A 474 12.45 -18.01 -4.08
N LEU A 475 12.10 -19.01 -3.26
CA LEU A 475 11.29 -20.14 -3.70
C LEU A 475 9.95 -19.69 -4.29
N LEU A 476 9.19 -18.84 -3.59
CA LEU A 476 7.90 -18.35 -4.07
C LEU A 476 8.02 -17.63 -5.43
N GLU A 477 9.13 -16.94 -5.65
CA GLU A 477 9.37 -16.19 -6.88
C GLU A 477 9.76 -17.05 -8.07
N ARG A 478 10.46 -18.17 -7.85
CA ARG A 478 10.80 -19.10 -8.93
C ARG A 478 9.74 -20.16 -9.21
N THR A 479 8.80 -20.39 -8.29
CA THR A 479 7.67 -21.31 -8.53
C THR A 479 6.72 -20.72 -9.57
N PRO A 480 6.57 -21.34 -10.76
CA PRO A 480 5.68 -20.83 -11.80
C PRO A 480 4.20 -21.07 -11.44
N ASP A 481 3.30 -20.30 -12.02
CA ASP A 481 1.86 -20.40 -11.75
C ASP A 481 1.31 -21.81 -12.08
N GLY A 482 1.87 -22.49 -13.08
CA GLY A 482 1.50 -23.86 -13.43
C GLY A 482 1.77 -24.87 -12.31
N ASP A 483 2.88 -24.71 -11.58
CA ASP A 483 3.16 -25.53 -10.41
C ASP A 483 2.24 -25.17 -9.24
N CYS A 484 1.98 -23.88 -9.03
CA CYS A 484 1.01 -23.44 -8.02
C CYS A 484 -0.37 -24.11 -8.25
N GLN A 485 -0.82 -24.11 -9.50
CA GLN A 485 -2.07 -24.75 -9.92
C GLN A 485 -2.02 -26.28 -9.81
N ARG A 486 -0.87 -26.90 -10.12
CA ARG A 486 -0.67 -28.34 -9.95
C ARG A 486 -0.84 -28.74 -8.48
N TYR A 487 -0.24 -28.02 -7.54
CA TYR A 487 -0.39 -28.29 -6.11
C TYR A 487 -1.84 -28.12 -5.64
N ALA A 488 -2.50 -27.03 -6.04
CA ALA A 488 -3.90 -26.77 -5.69
C ALA A 488 -4.85 -27.85 -6.24
N ALA A 489 -4.63 -28.31 -7.48
CA ALA A 489 -5.46 -29.33 -8.12
C ALA A 489 -5.25 -30.74 -7.53
N LYS A 490 -4.04 -31.04 -7.06
CA LYS A 490 -3.73 -32.35 -6.45
C LYS A 490 -4.26 -32.47 -5.03
N GLN A 491 -4.34 -31.37 -4.29
CA GLN A 491 -4.74 -31.36 -2.88
C GLN A 491 -3.97 -32.42 -2.05
N ASP A 492 -2.66 -32.52 -2.30
CA ASP A 492 -1.77 -33.51 -1.70
C ASP A 492 -0.67 -32.78 -0.91
N GLY A 493 -0.81 -32.78 0.41
CA GLY A 493 0.13 -32.11 1.32
C GLY A 493 1.51 -32.75 1.35
N ALA A 494 1.61 -34.07 1.17
CA ALA A 494 2.89 -34.77 1.14
C ALA A 494 3.68 -34.41 -0.13
N LEU A 495 2.99 -34.34 -1.28
CA LEU A 495 3.57 -33.88 -2.54
C LEU A 495 4.03 -32.42 -2.42
N LEU A 496 3.19 -31.54 -1.87
CA LEU A 496 3.50 -30.14 -1.65
C LEU A 496 4.73 -29.97 -0.74
N ARG A 497 4.76 -30.66 0.42
CA ARG A 497 5.91 -30.65 1.33
C ARG A 497 7.18 -31.05 0.62
N LYS A 498 7.14 -32.20 -0.06
CA LYS A 498 8.31 -32.77 -0.72
C LYS A 498 8.85 -31.83 -1.80
N GLU A 499 8.02 -31.49 -2.79
CA GLU A 499 8.48 -30.78 -3.98
C GLU A 499 8.69 -29.28 -3.75
N MET A 500 7.83 -28.63 -2.96
CA MET A 500 7.95 -27.19 -2.71
C MET A 500 8.96 -26.90 -1.60
N PHE A 501 9.00 -27.69 -0.53
CA PHE A 501 9.86 -27.38 0.63
C PHE A 501 11.10 -28.26 0.72
N GLU A 502 10.98 -29.59 0.83
CA GLU A 502 12.11 -30.49 1.11
C GLU A 502 13.15 -30.52 -0.03
N ASP A 503 12.71 -30.68 -1.27
CA ASP A 503 13.57 -30.69 -2.47
C ASP A 503 14.29 -29.34 -2.67
N ASN A 504 13.78 -28.28 -2.04
CA ASN A 504 14.36 -26.94 -2.05
C ASN A 504 15.11 -26.60 -0.75
N GLY A 505 15.29 -27.58 0.14
CA GLY A 505 16.04 -27.46 1.39
C GLY A 505 15.36 -26.58 2.45
N LEU A 506 14.03 -26.47 2.41
CA LEU A 506 13.18 -25.70 3.32
C LEU A 506 12.21 -26.57 4.12
N GLY A 507 12.48 -27.88 4.22
CA GLY A 507 11.66 -28.81 4.98
C GLY A 507 11.54 -28.44 6.47
N ASP A 508 12.56 -27.81 7.03
CA ASP A 508 12.58 -27.26 8.39
C ASP A 508 11.49 -26.19 8.60
N ARG A 509 11.19 -25.40 7.57
CA ARG A 509 10.20 -24.31 7.65
C ARG A 509 8.79 -24.81 7.90
N VAL A 510 8.46 -25.99 7.37
CA VAL A 510 7.11 -26.59 7.46
C VAL A 510 7.06 -27.84 8.33
N ALA A 511 8.15 -28.19 9.02
CA ALA A 511 8.24 -29.42 9.83
C ALA A 511 7.21 -29.51 10.97
N HIS A 512 6.68 -28.36 11.40
CA HIS A 512 5.69 -28.26 12.47
C HIS A 512 4.24 -28.47 11.98
N TRP A 513 4.00 -28.44 10.67
CA TRP A 513 2.70 -28.74 10.08
C TRP A 513 2.64 -30.21 9.66
N SER A 514 1.49 -30.83 9.87
CA SER A 514 1.10 -32.06 9.16
C SER A 514 0.84 -31.77 7.68
N ASP A 515 0.76 -32.82 6.85
CA ASP A 515 0.47 -32.67 5.43
C ASP A 515 -0.93 -32.07 5.19
N ASP A 516 -1.91 -32.45 6.01
CA ASP A 516 -3.27 -31.89 5.97
C ASP A 516 -3.31 -30.40 6.33
N GLU A 517 -2.55 -29.98 7.36
CA GLU A 517 -2.44 -28.57 7.74
C GLU A 517 -1.73 -27.75 6.66
N LEU A 518 -0.64 -28.27 6.09
CA LEU A 518 0.11 -27.59 5.04
C LEU A 518 -0.76 -27.37 3.78
N ILE A 519 -1.48 -28.39 3.32
CA ILE A 519 -2.35 -28.22 2.15
C ILE A 519 -3.55 -27.31 2.47
N ALA A 520 -4.10 -27.38 3.69
CA ALA A 520 -5.18 -26.47 4.10
C ALA A 520 -4.71 -25.00 4.09
N ALA A 521 -3.53 -24.70 4.63
CA ALA A 521 -2.93 -23.36 4.60
C ALA A 521 -2.65 -22.90 3.16
N TYR A 522 -2.18 -23.81 2.29
CA TYR A 522 -1.96 -23.52 0.88
C TYR A 522 -3.26 -23.18 0.12
N MET A 523 -4.36 -23.81 0.48
CA MET A 523 -5.70 -23.51 -0.06
C MET A 523 -6.36 -22.29 0.60
N GLN A 524 -5.62 -21.47 1.35
CA GLN A 524 -6.05 -20.18 1.91
C GLN A 524 -5.15 -19.04 1.38
N PRO A 525 -5.21 -18.72 0.07
CA PRO A 525 -4.49 -17.57 -0.47
C PRO A 525 -5.08 -16.26 0.07
N GLY A 526 -4.35 -15.17 -0.13
CA GLY A 526 -4.68 -13.87 0.46
C GLY A 526 -6.04 -13.31 0.05
N GLY A 527 -6.48 -13.57 -1.19
CA GLY A 527 -7.79 -13.16 -1.68
C GLY A 527 -8.99 -13.91 -1.06
N HIS A 528 -8.71 -14.90 -0.21
CA HIS A 528 -9.69 -15.58 0.65
C HIS A 528 -9.61 -15.18 2.13
N ASP A 529 -8.64 -14.33 2.51
CA ASP A 529 -8.49 -13.84 3.87
C ASP A 529 -9.09 -12.43 4.02
N HIS A 530 -10.17 -12.34 4.81
CA HIS A 530 -10.91 -11.09 5.02
C HIS A 530 -10.03 -9.97 5.58
N LYS A 531 -9.05 -10.29 6.46
CA LYS A 531 -8.13 -9.30 7.02
C LYS A 531 -7.23 -8.72 5.95
N LYS A 532 -6.66 -9.58 5.11
CA LYS A 532 -5.73 -9.17 4.03
C LYS A 532 -6.46 -8.36 2.96
N ILE A 533 -7.67 -8.79 2.59
CA ILE A 533 -8.54 -8.06 1.66
C ILE A 533 -8.92 -6.68 2.22
N TYR A 534 -9.35 -6.62 3.49
CA TYR A 534 -9.73 -5.35 4.12
C TYR A 534 -8.55 -4.39 4.20
N ALA A 535 -7.36 -4.88 4.56
CA ALA A 535 -6.14 -4.08 4.55
C ALA A 535 -5.89 -3.47 3.17
N ALA A 536 -5.99 -4.27 2.11
CA ALA A 536 -5.79 -3.81 0.74
C ALA A 536 -6.84 -2.80 0.28
N PHE A 537 -8.13 -3.04 0.56
CA PHE A 537 -9.21 -2.12 0.20
C PHE A 537 -9.13 -0.82 1.01
N SER A 538 -8.75 -0.88 2.29
CA SER A 538 -8.50 0.28 3.14
C SER A 538 -7.37 1.13 2.59
N GLN A 539 -6.25 0.50 2.21
CA GLN A 539 -5.12 1.21 1.61
C GLN A 539 -5.48 1.81 0.24
N ALA A 540 -6.18 1.07 -0.61
CA ALA A 540 -6.67 1.57 -1.90
C ALA A 540 -7.61 2.78 -1.73
N ALA A 541 -8.55 2.72 -0.78
CA ALA A 541 -9.45 3.83 -0.48
C ALA A 541 -8.71 5.08 0.05
N LYS A 542 -7.71 4.89 0.92
CA LYS A 542 -6.86 6.00 1.40
C LYS A 542 -6.03 6.62 0.28
N ASN A 543 -5.46 5.80 -0.61
CA ASN A 543 -4.72 6.25 -1.78
C ASN A 543 -5.60 7.04 -2.75
N ALA A 544 -6.86 6.62 -2.91
CA ALA A 544 -7.84 7.34 -3.69
C ALA A 544 -8.09 8.75 -3.12
N GLU A 545 -8.13 8.90 -1.80
CA GLU A 545 -8.38 10.18 -1.11
C GLU A 545 -7.17 11.12 -1.12
N SER A 546 -5.95 10.60 -1.08
CA SER A 546 -4.71 11.40 -1.01
C SER A 546 -4.27 12.04 -2.33
N GLY A 547 -5.00 11.83 -3.43
CA GLY A 547 -4.74 12.49 -4.72
C GLY A 547 -3.63 11.85 -5.57
N GLY A 548 -3.33 10.56 -5.35
CA GLY A 548 -2.30 9.79 -6.05
C GLY A 548 -2.69 9.25 -7.44
N GLY A 549 -1.93 8.25 -7.92
CA GLY A 549 -2.31 7.44 -9.09
C GLY A 549 -3.55 6.58 -8.79
N ALA A 550 -4.10 5.92 -9.82
CA ALA A 550 -5.19 4.97 -9.62
C ALA A 550 -4.72 3.77 -8.76
N PRO A 551 -5.46 3.34 -7.72
CA PRO A 551 -5.17 2.11 -7.01
C PRO A 551 -5.42 0.86 -7.87
N GLY A 552 -4.48 -0.10 -7.84
CA GLY A 552 -4.62 -1.44 -8.40
C GLY A 552 -4.43 -2.50 -7.32
N VAL A 553 -5.42 -3.34 -7.10
CA VAL A 553 -5.40 -4.44 -6.11
C VAL A 553 -5.33 -5.77 -6.85
N PHE A 554 -4.41 -6.64 -6.48
CA PHE A 554 -4.20 -7.96 -7.07
C PHE A 554 -4.42 -9.02 -6.00
N GLY A 555 -5.55 -9.73 -6.05
CA GLY A 555 -5.85 -10.81 -5.12
C GLY A 555 -5.50 -12.17 -5.73
N GLN A 556 -4.67 -12.97 -5.06
CA GLN A 556 -4.52 -14.39 -5.37
C GLN A 556 -5.73 -15.14 -4.82
N ASN A 557 -6.40 -15.94 -5.64
CA ASN A 557 -7.61 -16.68 -5.26
C ASN A 557 -7.55 -18.15 -5.65
#